data_AF-Q497I1-F1
#
_entry.id   AF-Q497I1-F1
#
_cell.length_a   1.000
_cell.length_b   1.000
_cell.length_c   1.000
_cell.angle_alpha   90.00
_cell.angle_beta   90.00
_cell.angle_gamma   90.00
#
_symmetry.space_group_name_H-M   'P 1'
#
loop_
_entity.id
_entity.type
_entity.pdbx_description
1 polymer ?
#
loop_
_entity_poly.entity_id
_entity_poly.type
_entity_poly.pdbx_seq_one_letter_code
_entity_poly.pdbx_strand_id
1 'polypeptide(L)'
;AAQNANIFVIFVVLDNPNSRDSILDIKVPIFKGPGEMPEIRSYMEEFPFPFYIILRDVNALPETLSDALRQWFELVTASDHS
;
A
#
# COMPACT_ATOMS: atom_id res chain seq x y z
N ALA A 1 11.62 2.80 13.07
CA ALA A 1 12.84 3.56 12.66
C ALA A 1 12.49 4.85 11.92
N ALA A 2 11.82 4.80 10.76
CA ALA A 2 11.43 6.01 10.01
C ALA A 2 10.38 6.89 10.74
N GLN A 3 9.35 6.29 11.33
CA GLN A 3 8.33 7.03 12.10
C GLN A 3 8.92 7.81 13.28
N ASN A 4 9.89 7.23 13.99
CA ASN A 4 10.57 7.90 15.12
C ASN A 4 11.48 9.05 14.69
N ALA A 5 11.76 9.18 13.38
CA ALA A 5 12.56 10.24 12.79
C ALA A 5 11.69 11.30 12.08
N ASN A 6 10.37 11.29 12.29
CA ASN A 6 9.39 12.14 11.59
C ASN A 6 9.46 11.99 10.06
N ILE A 7 9.83 10.81 9.58
CA ILE A 7 9.86 10.50 8.15
C ILE A 7 8.60 9.73 7.78
N PHE A 8 7.80 10.30 6.88
CA PHE A 8 6.66 9.62 6.28
C PHE A 8 7.11 8.89 5.01
N VAL A 9 6.85 7.58 4.95
CA VAL A 9 7.23 6.72 3.83
C VAL A 9 5.97 6.21 3.15
N ILE A 10 5.87 6.41 1.83
CA ILE A 10 4.79 5.93 0.99
C ILE A 10 5.37 4.95 -0.03
N PHE A 11 4.75 3.79 -0.18
CA PHE A 11 5.12 2.81 -1.21
C PHE A 11 4.31 3.04 -2.48
N VAL A 12 4.96 3.46 -3.56
CA VAL A 12 4.31 3.58 -4.87
C VAL A 12 4.50 2.28 -5.63
N VAL A 13 3.41 1.53 -5.80
CA VAL A 13 3.37 0.31 -6.60
C VAL A 13 2.95 0.68 -8.01
N LEU A 14 3.82 0.42 -8.99
CA LEU A 14 3.48 0.57 -10.39
C LEU A 14 2.75 -0.69 -10.86
N ASP A 15 1.49 -0.54 -11.23
CA ASP A 15 0.59 -1.64 -11.59
C ASP A 15 0.18 -1.50 -13.06
N ASN A 16 0.42 -2.53 -13.88
CA ASN A 16 -0.04 -2.52 -15.27
C ASN A 16 -1.38 -3.25 -15.38
N PRO A 17 -2.51 -2.55 -15.56
CA PRO A 17 -3.84 -3.17 -15.57
C PRO A 17 -4.09 -4.08 -16.79
N ASN A 18 -3.23 -4.01 -17.82
CA ASN A 18 -3.35 -4.83 -19.02
C ASN A 18 -2.54 -6.13 -18.94
N SER A 19 -1.76 -6.31 -17.87
CA SER A 19 -0.99 -7.52 -17.63
C SER A 19 -1.75 -8.46 -16.69
N ARG A 20 -1.54 -9.77 -16.82
CA ARG A 20 -1.98 -10.75 -15.81
C ARG A 20 -1.14 -10.71 -14.53
N ASP A 21 -0.22 -9.76 -14.45
CA ASP A 21 0.78 -9.63 -13.40
C ASP A 21 0.45 -8.45 -12.48
N SER A 22 -0.82 -8.02 -12.43
CA SER A 22 -1.26 -6.98 -11.50
C SER A 22 -1.00 -7.40 -10.07
N ILE A 23 -0.55 -6.47 -9.23
CA ILE A 23 -0.36 -6.73 -7.80
C ILE A 23 -1.66 -7.18 -7.11
N LEU A 24 -2.80 -6.73 -7.62
CA LEU A 24 -4.13 -7.07 -7.11
C LEU A 24 -4.51 -8.53 -7.38
N ASP A 25 -3.91 -9.13 -8.40
CA ASP A 25 -4.16 -10.52 -8.80
C ASP A 25 -3.23 -11.51 -8.10
N ILE A 26 -2.17 -11.03 -7.43
CA ILE A 26 -1.22 -11.88 -6.72
C ILE A 26 -1.94 -12.60 -5.57
N LYS A 27 -1.85 -13.92 -5.59
CA LYS A 27 -2.36 -14.80 -4.54
C LYS A 27 -1.21 -15.44 -3.76
N VAL A 28 -1.29 -15.39 -2.45
CA VAL A 28 -0.30 -15.99 -1.54
C VAL A 28 -0.93 -17.13 -0.74
N PRO A 29 -0.25 -18.29 -0.66
CA PRO A 29 -0.68 -19.37 0.22
C PRO A 29 -0.25 -19.09 1.67
N ILE A 30 -1.20 -19.12 2.59
CA ILE A 30 -0.98 -19.00 4.04
C ILE A 30 -1.10 -20.38 4.67
N PHE A 31 0.01 -20.90 5.18
CA PHE A 31 0.09 -22.20 5.84
C PHE A 31 -0.08 -22.03 7.35
N LYS A 32 -1.18 -22.56 7.90
CA LYS A 32 -1.49 -22.46 9.34
C LYS A 32 -0.83 -23.56 10.18
N GLY A 33 -0.51 -24.70 9.57
CA GLY A 33 0.16 -25.81 10.23
C GLY A 33 0.62 -26.91 9.27
N PRO A 34 1.48 -27.83 9.75
CA PRO A 34 1.96 -28.95 8.94
C PRO A 34 0.80 -29.88 8.53
N GLY A 35 0.65 -30.12 7.23
CA GLY A 35 -0.39 -31.01 6.69
C GLY A 35 -1.77 -30.37 6.50
N GLU A 36 -1.94 -29.10 6.88
CA GLU A 36 -3.17 -28.35 6.59
C GLU A 36 -3.16 -27.79 5.16
N MET A 37 -4.34 -27.72 4.52
CA MET A 37 -4.46 -27.07 3.23
C MET A 37 -4.18 -25.56 3.38
N PRO A 38 -3.34 -24.97 2.51
CA PRO A 38 -3.07 -23.54 2.58
C PRO A 38 -4.32 -22.73 2.26
N GLU A 39 -4.52 -21.67 3.03
CA GLU A 39 -5.51 -20.65 2.71
C GLU A 39 -4.94 -19.75 1.61
N ILE A 40 -5.69 -19.53 0.53
CA ILE A 40 -5.26 -18.63 -0.54
C ILE A 40 -5.78 -17.23 -0.24
N ARG A 41 -4.88 -16.28 0.02
CA ARG A 41 -5.22 -14.87 0.27
C ARG A 41 -4.73 -13.95 -0.83
N SER A 42 -5.31 -12.78 -0.92
CA SER A 42 -4.73 -11.69 -1.71
C SER A 42 -3.41 -11.25 -1.08
N TYR A 43 -2.37 -11.04 -1.89
CA TYR A 43 -1.12 -10.45 -1.38
C TYR A 43 -1.35 -9.09 -0.69
N MET A 44 -2.33 -8.33 -1.18
CA MET A 44 -2.67 -7.02 -0.62
C MET A 44 -3.21 -7.07 0.82
N GLU A 45 -3.75 -8.21 1.26
CA GLU A 45 -4.21 -8.40 2.65
C GLU A 45 -3.03 -8.50 3.63
N GLU A 46 -1.87 -8.94 3.14
CA GLU A 46 -0.65 -9.16 3.93
C GLU A 46 0.44 -8.14 3.54
N PHE A 47 0.08 -7.05 2.84
CA PHE A 47 1.04 -6.06 2.37
C PHE A 47 1.73 -5.38 3.57
N PRO A 48 3.07 -5.41 3.68
CA PRO A 48 3.77 -5.12 4.94
C PRO A 48 3.88 -3.63 5.26
N PHE A 49 3.31 -2.75 4.43
CA PHE A 49 3.40 -1.32 4.59
C PHE A 49 2.01 -0.67 4.65
N PRO A 50 1.74 0.19 5.66
CA PRO A 50 0.41 0.75 5.88
C PRO A 50 0.04 1.86 4.89
N PHE A 51 1.02 2.49 4.23
CA PHE A 51 0.79 3.58 3.28
C PHE A 51 1.35 3.20 1.92
N TYR A 52 0.45 3.00 0.96
CA TYR A 52 0.82 2.68 -0.41
C TYR A 52 -0.16 3.29 -1.41
N ILE A 53 0.34 3.49 -2.63
CA ILE A 53 -0.42 3.95 -3.78
C ILE A 53 -0.24 2.91 -4.88
N ILE A 54 -1.34 2.42 -5.46
CA ILE A 54 -1.30 1.59 -6.67
C ILE A 54 -1.49 2.50 -7.87
N LEU A 55 -0.43 2.73 -8.62
CA LEU A 55 -0.39 3.66 -9.73
C LEU A 55 -0.43 2.90 -11.06
N ARG A 56 -1.50 3.13 -11.83
CA ARG A 56 -1.70 2.51 -13.15
C ARG A 56 -1.30 3.39 -14.33
N ASP A 57 -1.29 4.70 -14.11
CA ASP A 57 -0.82 5.67 -15.08
C ASP A 57 0.25 6.54 -14.44
N VAL A 58 1.46 6.47 -15.00
CA VAL A 58 2.62 7.26 -14.55
C VAL A 58 2.38 8.77 -14.68
N ASN A 59 1.53 9.19 -15.62
CA ASN A 59 1.20 10.60 -15.82
C ASN A 59 0.33 11.15 -14.67
N ALA A 60 -0.39 10.28 -13.96
CA ALA A 60 -1.19 10.65 -12.79
C ALA A 60 -0.37 10.70 -11.48
N LEU A 61 0.91 10.30 -11.50
CA LEU A 61 1.76 10.30 -10.30
C LEU A 61 1.84 11.66 -9.60
N PRO A 62 2.08 12.79 -10.29
CA PRO A 62 2.23 14.08 -9.63
C PRO A 62 0.96 14.51 -8.88
N GLU A 63 -0.20 14.28 -9.48
CA GLU A 63 -1.51 14.59 -8.88
C GLU A 63 -1.79 13.66 -7.69
N THR A 64 -1.61 12.35 -7.87
CA THR A 64 -1.86 11.35 -6.82
C THR A 64 -0.97 11.59 -5.59
N LEU A 65 0.30 11.94 -5.80
CA LEU A 65 1.20 12.29 -4.70
C LEU A 65 0.78 13.60 -4.01
N SER A 66 0.33 14.60 -4.77
CA SER A 66 -0.14 15.87 -4.22
C SER A 66 -1.36 15.68 -3.31
N ASP A 67 -2.29 14.82 -3.71
CA ASP A 67 -3.46 14.48 -2.91
C ASP A 67 -3.11 13.68 -1.65
N ALA A 68 -2.21 12.70 -1.77
CA ALA A 68 -1.72 11.94 -0.62
C ALA A 68 -1.00 12.84 0.41
N LEU A 69 -0.21 13.81 -0.06
CA LEU A 69 0.41 14.80 0.80
C LEU A 69 -0.63 15.69 1.50
N ARG A 70 -1.67 16.14 0.77
CA ARG A 70 -2.77 16.92 1.37
C ARG A 70 -3.48 16.14 2.48
N GLN A 71 -3.87 14.89 2.21
CA GLN A 71 -4.51 14.02 3.20
C GLN A 71 -3.62 13.81 4.42
N TRP A 72 -2.31 13.64 4.23
CA TRP A 72 -1.37 13.52 5.35
C TRP A 72 -1.33 14.79 6.20
N PHE A 73 -1.25 15.97 5.58
CA PHE A 73 -1.28 17.24 6.31
C PHE A 73 -2.56 17.41 7.12
N GLU A 74 -3.72 17.04 6.57
CA GLU A 74 -5.01 17.09 7.26
C GLU A 74 -5.02 16.15 8.48
N LEU A 75 -4.49 14.94 8.36
CA LEU A 75 -4.39 13.97 9.46
C LEU A 75 -3.49 14.44 10.60
N VAL A 76 -2.33 15.03 10.27
CA VAL A 76 -1.37 15.54 11.26
C VAL A 76 -1.86 16.81 11.94
N THR A 77 -2.57 17.69 11.21
CA THR A 77 -3.12 18.93 11.78
C THR A 77 -4.39 18.72 12.59
N ALA A 78 -5.21 17.71 12.24
CA ALA A 78 -6.40 17.35 13.01
C ALA A 78 -6.07 16.70 14.38
N SER A 79 -4.94 16.03 14.50
CA SER A 79 -4.50 15.36 15.73
C SER A 79 -3.84 16.31 16.75
N ASP A 80 -3.46 17.52 16.34
CA ASP A 80 -2.86 18.56 17.19
C ASP A 80 -3.90 19.42 17.94
N HIS A 81 -5.19 19.20 17.67
CA HIS A 81 -6.32 19.93 18.27
C HIS A 81 -7.11 19.13 19.33
N SER A 82 -6.57 18.01 19.81
CA SER A 82 -7.17 17.18 20.87
C SER A 82 -6.20 16.91 22.01
#